data_AF-A0A7C7HR50-F1
#
_entry.id   AF-A0A7C7HR50-F1
#
_cell.length_a   1.000
_cell.length_b   1.000
_cell.length_c   1.000
_cell.angle_alpha   90.00
_cell.angle_beta   90.00
_cell.angle_gamma   90.00
#
_symmetry.space_group_name_H-M   'P 1'
#
loop_
_entity.id
_entity.type
_entity.pdbx_description
1 polymer ?
#
loop_
_entity_poly.entity_id
_entity_poly.type
_entity_poly.pdbx_seq_one_letter_code
_entity_poly.pdbx_strand_id
1 'polypeptide(L)'
;MPAPSVSGRADHGGYFSWPVREDFGVCPDWSAERAYRFMSGTAALGVPYRVEIDHTVWMISRALSFEPNGTLDGGLVKIDESFYLQLSPGVLHVQWADRV
;
A
#
# COMPACT_ATOMS: atom_id res chain seq x y z
N MET A 1 -27.58 -41.74 -28.36
CA MET A 1 -26.95 -41.61 -27.02
C MET A 1 -25.97 -40.44 -27.08
N PRO A 2 -26.25 -39.25 -26.53
CA PRO A 2 -25.22 -38.24 -26.26
C PRO A 2 -24.87 -38.23 -24.77
N ALA A 3 -23.58 -38.18 -24.46
CA ALA A 3 -23.08 -37.71 -23.17
C ALA A 3 -22.17 -36.51 -23.46
N PRO A 4 -22.48 -35.29 -22.96
CA PRO A 4 -21.52 -34.20 -23.03
C PRO A 4 -20.37 -34.45 -22.06
N SER A 5 -19.19 -34.14 -22.55
CA SER A 5 -17.89 -34.26 -21.90
C SER A 5 -17.88 -33.66 -20.51
N VAL A 6 -17.22 -34.40 -19.62
CA VAL A 6 -17.03 -34.06 -18.22
C VAL A 6 -16.10 -32.85 -18.05
N SER A 7 -16.41 -32.11 -16.99
CA SER A 7 -15.49 -31.34 -16.14
C SER A 7 -14.98 -30.00 -16.66
N GLY A 8 -15.69 -28.96 -16.21
CA GLY A 8 -15.17 -27.61 -16.08
C GLY A 8 -13.81 -27.61 -15.36
N ARG A 9 -12.86 -26.96 -16.00
CA ARG A 9 -11.50 -26.71 -15.55
C ARG A 9 -11.52 -25.84 -14.29
N ALA A 10 -11.37 -26.47 -13.13
CA ALA A 10 -10.89 -25.80 -11.94
C ALA A 10 -9.35 -25.82 -11.98
N ASP A 11 -8.75 -24.78 -12.58
CA ASP A 11 -7.32 -24.53 -12.37
C ASP A 11 -7.00 -23.04 -12.63
N HIS A 12 -7.05 -22.26 -11.55
CA HIS A 12 -6.39 -20.96 -11.49
C HIS A 12 -5.59 -20.89 -10.18
N GLY A 13 -4.70 -21.86 -9.99
CA GLY A 13 -3.63 -21.76 -8.99
C GLY A 13 -2.59 -20.77 -9.48
N GLY A 14 -2.82 -19.48 -9.29
CA GLY A 14 -1.82 -18.45 -9.58
C GLY A 14 -0.72 -18.50 -8.53
N TYR A 15 0.46 -19.05 -8.89
CA TYR A 15 1.65 -18.87 -8.06
C TYR A 15 2.16 -17.44 -8.27
N PHE A 16 2.11 -16.64 -7.21
CA PHE A 16 2.74 -15.32 -7.19
C PHE A 16 4.15 -15.48 -6.63
N SER A 17 5.14 -14.96 -7.38
CA SER A 17 6.52 -14.89 -6.90
C SER A 17 6.60 -14.13 -5.58
N TRP A 18 7.61 -14.46 -4.78
CA TRP A 18 7.87 -13.74 -3.54
C TRP A 18 8.09 -12.25 -3.83
N PRO A 19 7.44 -11.33 -3.08
CA PRO A 19 7.49 -9.90 -3.38
C PRO A 19 8.92 -9.35 -3.28
N VAL A 20 9.32 -8.59 -4.29
CA VAL A 20 10.59 -7.84 -4.28
C VAL A 20 10.37 -6.47 -3.63
N ARG A 21 11.45 -5.75 -3.31
CA ARG A 21 11.36 -4.42 -2.66
C ARG A 21 10.48 -3.44 -3.43
N GLU A 22 10.42 -3.58 -4.75
CA GLU A 22 9.63 -2.72 -5.64
C GLU A 22 8.12 -2.90 -5.47
N ASP A 23 7.67 -4.07 -4.98
CA ASP A 23 6.27 -4.36 -4.67
C ASP A 23 5.77 -3.62 -3.41
N PHE A 24 6.68 -3.11 -2.57
CA PHE A 24 6.37 -2.33 -1.36
C PHE A 24 6.14 -0.84 -1.69
N GLY A 25 5.48 -0.58 -2.82
CA GLY A 25 5.06 0.74 -3.25
C GLY A 25 3.67 1.09 -2.73
N VAL A 26 3.48 2.35 -2.37
CA VAL A 26 2.17 2.92 -2.02
C VAL A 26 1.82 3.91 -3.12
N CYS A 27 0.65 3.74 -3.73
CA CYS A 27 0.17 4.65 -4.76
C CYS A 27 -0.71 5.75 -4.15
N PRO A 28 -0.56 7.02 -4.55
CA PRO A 28 -1.42 8.11 -4.11
C PRO A 28 -2.89 7.95 -4.52
N ASP A 29 -3.15 7.19 -5.59
CA ASP A 29 -4.50 6.85 -6.06
C ASP A 29 -5.21 5.79 -5.21
N TRP A 30 -4.52 5.17 -4.24
CA TRP A 30 -5.17 4.21 -3.34
C TRP A 30 -5.96 4.94 -2.27
N SER A 31 -6.96 4.28 -1.73
CA SER A 31 -7.63 4.75 -0.51
C SER A 31 -6.71 4.58 0.70
N ALA A 32 -6.83 5.48 1.69
CA ALA A 32 -6.03 5.42 2.91
C ALA A 32 -6.21 4.10 3.68
N GLU A 33 -7.43 3.58 3.71
CA GLU A 33 -7.72 2.26 4.29
C GLU A 33 -6.95 1.13 3.57
N ARG A 34 -6.92 1.14 2.23
CA ARG A 34 -6.21 0.14 1.44
C ARG A 34 -4.71 0.19 1.72
N ALA A 35 -4.14 1.38 1.72
CA ALA A 35 -2.72 1.57 2.01
C ALA A 35 -2.37 1.12 3.44
N TYR A 36 -3.21 1.47 4.42
CA TYR A 36 -3.04 1.03 5.81
C TYR A 36 -3.08 -0.49 5.95
N ARG A 37 -4.07 -1.14 5.34
CA ARG A 37 -4.20 -2.62 5.36
C ARG A 37 -3.03 -3.30 4.68
N PHE A 38 -2.57 -2.76 3.55
CA PHE A 38 -1.40 -3.26 2.84
C PHE A 38 -0.15 -3.21 3.72
N MET A 39 0.18 -2.03 4.27
CA MET A 39 1.34 -1.87 5.15
C MET A 39 1.23 -2.73 6.42
N SER A 40 0.04 -2.82 7.01
CA SER A 40 -0.17 -3.64 8.20
C SER A 40 0.01 -5.13 7.92
N GLY A 41 -0.50 -5.61 6.78
CA GLY A 41 -0.39 -7.02 6.37
C GLY A 41 1.03 -7.43 5.95
N THR A 42 1.84 -6.48 5.50
CA THR A 42 3.21 -6.72 5.02
C THR A 42 4.29 -6.26 6.01
N ALA A 43 3.93 -5.67 7.15
CA ALA A 43 4.84 -5.18 8.17
C ALA A 43 5.82 -6.25 8.70
N ALA A 44 5.38 -7.50 8.80
CA ALA A 44 6.22 -8.61 9.27
C ALA A 44 7.42 -8.91 8.35
N LEU A 45 7.39 -8.41 7.12
CA LEU A 45 8.48 -8.60 6.15
C LEU A 45 9.65 -7.64 6.40
N GLY A 46 9.47 -6.60 7.22
CA GLY A 46 10.54 -5.68 7.63
C GLY A 46 11.14 -4.83 6.50
N VAL A 47 10.45 -4.73 5.37
CA VAL A 47 10.87 -3.93 4.21
C VAL A 47 10.20 -2.55 4.28
N PRO A 48 10.95 -1.44 4.16
CA PRO A 48 10.35 -0.11 4.13
C PRO A 48 9.57 0.12 2.83
N TYR A 49 8.53 0.95 2.92
CA TYR A 49 7.66 1.27 1.80
C TYR A 49 8.12 2.54 1.10
N ARG A 50 7.85 2.63 -0.20
CA ARG A 50 8.09 3.85 -0.99
C ARG A 50 6.77 4.48 -1.43
N VAL A 51 6.69 5.80 -1.42
CA VAL A 51 5.62 6.56 -2.07
C VAL A 51 6.24 7.68 -2.89
N GLU A 52 5.75 7.89 -4.10
CA GLU A 52 6.11 9.04 -4.92
C GLU A 52 4.99 10.08 -4.87
N ILE A 53 5.34 11.31 -4.51
CA ILE A 53 4.43 12.46 -4.45
C ILE A 53 5.16 13.65 -5.04
N ASP A 54 4.56 14.30 -6.03
CA ASP A 54 5.17 15.47 -6.69
C ASP A 54 6.61 15.18 -7.15
N HIS A 55 6.82 14.02 -7.81
CA HIS A 55 8.13 13.52 -8.26
C HIS A 55 9.19 13.33 -7.16
N THR A 56 8.79 13.38 -5.89
CA THR A 56 9.65 13.13 -4.75
C THR A 56 9.33 11.79 -4.13
N VAL A 57 10.35 10.93 -3.99
CA VAL A 57 10.23 9.64 -3.34
C VAL A 57 10.40 9.78 -1.83
N TRP A 58 9.41 9.32 -1.08
CA TRP A 58 9.42 9.26 0.37
C TRP A 58 9.50 7.81 0.83
N MET A 59 10.32 7.56 1.85
CA MET A 59 10.48 6.25 2.46
C MET A 59 9.69 6.19 3.77
N ILE A 60 8.93 5.12 3.96
CA ILE A 60 8.00 4.91 5.07
C ILE A 60 8.41 3.66 5.83
N SER A 61 8.54 3.76 7.14
CA SER A 61 8.78 2.58 8.00
C SER A 61 7.50 1.80 8.23
N ARG A 62 6.42 2.50 8.59
CA ARG A 62 5.16 1.89 9.03
C ARG A 62 3.98 2.84 8.88
N ALA A 63 2.80 2.26 8.72
CA ALA A 63 1.55 2.96 8.98
C ALA A 63 1.33 3.12 10.49
N LEU A 64 0.86 4.30 10.88
CA LEU A 64 0.47 4.63 12.26
C LEU A 64 -1.05 4.62 12.40
N SER A 65 -1.76 5.29 11.50
CA SER A 65 -3.23 5.40 11.49
C SER A 65 -3.73 5.84 10.10
N PHE A 66 -5.04 5.78 9.87
CA PHE A 66 -5.66 6.30 8.65
C PHE A 66 -7.01 6.95 8.96
N GLU A 67 -7.34 7.99 8.19
CA GLU A 67 -8.61 8.70 8.23
C GLU A 67 -9.31 8.51 6.87
N PRO A 68 -10.39 7.70 6.77
CA PRO A 68 -10.97 7.31 5.47
C PRO A 68 -11.58 8.48 4.69
N ASN A 69 -12.05 9.51 5.41
CA ASN A 69 -12.64 10.73 4.84
C ASN A 69 -11.80 11.98 5.14
N GLY A 70 -10.55 11.78 5.55
CA GLY A 70 -9.63 12.89 5.78
C GLY A 70 -9.29 13.62 4.48
N THR A 71 -9.10 14.93 4.60
CA THR A 71 -8.61 15.77 3.51
C THR A 71 -7.53 16.69 4.07
N LEU A 72 -6.39 16.74 3.39
CA LEU A 72 -5.31 17.69 3.61
C LEU A 72 -5.42 18.82 2.58
N ASP A 73 -4.97 20.01 2.98
CA ASP A 73 -4.88 21.18 2.11
C ASP A 73 -3.80 21.01 1.01
N GLY A 74 -2.88 20.05 1.19
CA GLY A 74 -1.86 19.67 0.21
C GLY A 74 -1.62 18.16 0.18
N GLY A 75 -0.78 17.68 -0.75
CA GLY A 75 -0.54 16.25 -0.93
C GLY A 75 0.15 15.56 0.26
N LEU A 76 0.91 16.31 1.06
CA LEU A 76 1.66 15.78 2.20
C LEU A 76 1.92 16.87 3.25
N VAL A 77 1.78 16.50 4.53
CA VAL A 77 2.12 17.35 5.68
C VAL A 77 3.12 16.63 6.57
N LYS A 78 4.31 17.22 6.75
CA LYS A 78 5.37 16.65 7.60
C LYS A 78 5.17 17.07 9.05
N ILE A 79 5.31 16.13 9.98
CA ILE A 79 5.24 16.39 11.42
C ILE A 79 6.34 15.60 12.13
N ASP A 80 7.39 16.29 12.57
CA ASP A 80 8.51 15.72 13.34
C ASP A 80 9.03 14.39 12.73
N GLU A 81 8.83 13.25 13.39
CA GLU A 81 9.23 11.90 12.93
C GLU A 81 8.14 11.16 12.12
N SER A 82 7.09 11.85 11.67
CA SER A 82 5.98 11.28 10.91
C SER A 82 5.48 12.22 9.80
N PHE A 83 4.60 11.74 8.93
CA PHE A 83 3.92 12.59 7.96
C PHE A 83 2.54 12.06 7.64
N TYR A 84 1.68 12.98 7.23
CA TYR A 84 0.36 12.70 6.70
C TYR A 84 0.42 12.78 5.18
N LEU A 85 -0.17 11.78 4.54
CA LEU A 85 -0.24 11.63 3.10
C LEU A 85 -1.69 11.70 2.65
N GLN A 86 -2.00 12.62 1.74
CA GLN A 86 -3.28 12.62 1.06
C GLN A 86 -3.34 11.46 0.08
N LEU A 87 -4.37 10.65 0.23
CA LEU A 87 -4.70 9.50 -0.60
C LEU A 87 -6.11 9.66 -1.18
N SER A 88 -6.49 8.75 -2.08
CA SER A 88 -7.72 8.86 -2.87
C SER A 88 -8.67 7.67 -2.64
N PRO A 89 -9.66 7.79 -1.74
CA PRO A 89 -9.87 8.83 -0.73
C PRO A 89 -9.09 8.63 0.58
N GLY A 90 -9.03 9.69 1.38
CA GLY A 90 -8.60 9.66 2.79
C GLY A 90 -7.17 10.12 3.03
N VAL A 91 -6.76 10.10 4.29
CA VAL A 91 -5.41 10.50 4.72
C VAL A 91 -4.76 9.35 5.46
N LEU A 92 -3.49 9.08 5.14
CA LEU A 92 -2.69 8.08 5.83
C LEU A 92 -1.63 8.77 6.70
N HIS A 93 -1.57 8.40 7.97
CA HIS A 93 -0.52 8.84 8.88
C HIS A 93 0.56 7.76 8.97
N VAL A 94 1.79 8.13 8.64
CA VAL A 94 2.91 7.20 8.54
C VAL A 94 4.15 7.73 9.24
N GLN A 95 5.01 6.81 9.67
CA GLN A 95 6.32 7.14 10.19
C GLN A 95 7.36 7.11 9.06
N TRP A 96 8.30 8.04 9.08
CA TRP A 96 9.42 8.02 8.13
C TRP A 96 10.28 6.78 8.33
N ALA A 97 10.88 6.30 7.24
CA ALA A 97 12.09 5.50 7.35
C ALA A 97 13.24 6.45 7.63
N ASP A 98 13.87 6.30 8.79
CA ASP A 98 15.06 7.05 9.16
C ASP A 98 16.12 6.90 8.06
N ARG A 99 16.84 7.99 7.77
CA ARG A 99 18.04 7.87 6.95
C ARG A 99 19.07 7.14 7.79
N VAL A 100 19.32 5.88 7.46
CA VAL A 100 20.60 5.23 7.78
C VAL A 100 21.78 6.13 7.42
#